data_AF-A0A7L5AKI7-F1
#
_entry.id   AF-A0A7L5AKI7-F1
#
_cell.length_a   1.000
_cell.length_b   1.000
_cell.length_c   1.000
_cell.angle_alpha   90.00
_cell.angle_beta   90.00
_cell.angle_gamma   90.00
#
_symmetry.space_group_name_H-M   'P 1'
#
loop_
_entity.id
_entity.type
_entity.pdbx_description
1 polymer ?
#
loop_
_entity_poly.entity_id
_entity_poly.type
_entity_poly.pdbx_seq_one_letter_code
_entity_poly.pdbx_strand_id
1 'polypeptide(L)'
;MKCLSLGAATRVASIEPLTSLPGLQSLELYQTYLLDGLSSLGQLTSLTRLVCGGSIDSDRNVKIRSLDWVRDLSGLAELRLPGTRLIDSDLSVLLELPELLILVLPLRRSYRKQVFQFASSSAAFAGVAKDYEECDDYLAEIKVSR
;
A
#
# COMPACT_ATOMS: atom_id res chain seq x y z
N MET A 1 -10.98 -0.86 20.58
CA MET A 1 -9.61 -1.21 20.16
C MET A 1 -9.24 -0.30 19.00
N LYS A 2 -8.14 0.47 19.08
CA LYS A 2 -7.77 1.47 18.05
C LYS A 2 -6.67 0.96 17.10
N CYS A 3 -5.83 0.05 17.57
CA CYS A 3 -4.72 -0.47 16.79
C CYS A 3 -4.73 -2.00 16.84
N LEU A 4 -4.47 -2.63 15.71
CA LEU A 4 -4.28 -4.07 15.58
C LEU A 4 -3.08 -4.34 14.67
N SER A 5 -2.16 -5.19 15.11
CA SER A 5 -1.02 -5.63 14.32
C SER A 5 -0.95 -7.15 14.33
N LEU A 6 -0.93 -7.75 13.14
CA LEU A 6 -0.72 -9.17 12.92
C LEU A 6 0.60 -9.37 12.17
N GLY A 7 1.64 -9.69 12.92
CA GLY A 7 2.91 -10.17 12.38
C GLY A 7 2.79 -11.64 11.95
N ALA A 8 3.50 -12.02 10.89
CA ALA A 8 3.54 -13.40 10.40
C ALA A 8 2.17 -14.03 10.12
N ALA A 9 1.26 -13.25 9.52
CA ALA A 9 -0.08 -13.65 9.10
C ALA A 9 -0.10 -14.62 7.89
N THR A 10 0.89 -15.50 7.80
CA THR A 10 1.18 -16.45 6.72
C THR A 10 0.04 -17.42 6.42
N ARG A 11 -0.84 -17.67 7.39
CA ARG A 11 -2.00 -18.57 7.26
C ARG A 11 -3.34 -17.84 7.24
N VAL A 12 -3.34 -16.51 7.29
CA VAL A 12 -4.56 -15.70 7.23
C VAL A 12 -5.03 -15.68 5.78
N ALA A 13 -6.17 -16.34 5.52
CA ALA A 13 -6.80 -16.40 4.22
C ALA A 13 -7.98 -15.41 4.08
N SER A 14 -8.50 -14.91 5.20
CA SER A 14 -9.58 -13.92 5.24
C SER A 14 -9.37 -12.94 6.41
N ILE A 15 -9.77 -11.70 6.16
CA ILE A 15 -9.78 -10.59 7.13
C ILE A 15 -11.20 -10.08 7.40
N GLU A 16 -12.23 -10.77 6.90
CA GLU A 16 -13.63 -10.43 7.15
C GLU A 16 -13.95 -10.25 8.65
N PRO A 17 -13.44 -11.06 9.61
CA PRO A 17 -13.75 -10.85 11.02
C PRO A 17 -13.34 -9.48 11.57
N LEU A 18 -12.39 -8.79 10.92
CA LEU A 18 -11.94 -7.46 11.35
C LEU A 18 -13.04 -6.41 11.20
N THR A 19 -14.03 -6.60 10.32
CA THR A 19 -15.14 -5.65 10.09
C THR A 19 -16.02 -5.46 11.33
N SER A 20 -15.94 -6.38 12.30
CA SER A 20 -16.57 -6.26 13.62
C SER A 20 -15.88 -5.25 14.56
N LEU A 21 -14.80 -4.59 14.12
CA LEU A 21 -14.03 -3.61 14.87
C LEU A 21 -14.18 -2.20 14.26
N PRO A 22 -15.37 -1.56 14.30
CA PRO A 22 -15.64 -0.30 13.59
C PRO A 22 -14.82 0.90 14.09
N GLY A 23 -14.24 0.81 15.29
CA GLY A 23 -13.37 1.83 15.87
C GLY A 23 -11.88 1.63 15.60
N LEU A 24 -11.50 0.71 14.71
CA LEU A 24 -10.10 0.45 14.38
C LEU A 24 -9.54 1.63 13.55
N GLN A 25 -8.45 2.22 14.02
CA GLN A 25 -7.79 3.39 13.43
C GLN A 25 -6.46 3.04 12.76
N SER A 26 -5.77 2.01 13.24
CA SER A 26 -4.52 1.51 12.69
C SER A 26 -4.57 0.01 12.52
N LEU A 27 -4.30 -0.48 11.31
CA LEU A 27 -4.20 -1.89 10.99
C LEU A 27 -2.86 -2.20 10.33
N GLU A 28 -2.15 -3.18 10.88
CA GLU A 28 -0.94 -3.72 10.28
C GLU A 28 -1.07 -5.22 10.04
N LEU A 29 -0.87 -5.63 8.79
CA LEU A 29 -0.95 -7.00 8.33
C LEU A 29 0.32 -7.36 7.57
N TYR A 30 1.22 -8.11 8.21
CA TYR A 30 2.47 -8.54 7.57
C TYR A 30 2.40 -10.01 7.17
N GLN A 31 2.97 -10.32 6.02
CA GLN A 31 3.11 -11.68 5.49
C GLN A 31 1.76 -12.37 5.18
N THR A 32 0.79 -11.62 4.66
CA THR A 32 -0.57 -12.09 4.30
C THR A 32 -0.61 -12.81 2.94
N TYR A 33 0.28 -13.78 2.72
CA TYR A 33 0.47 -14.42 1.41
C TYR A 33 -0.73 -15.22 0.88
N LEU A 34 -1.63 -15.65 1.77
CA LEU A 34 -2.83 -16.43 1.40
C LEU A 34 -4.08 -15.58 1.25
N LEU A 35 -3.98 -14.26 1.45
CA LEU A 35 -5.11 -13.36 1.32
C LEU A 35 -5.47 -13.18 -0.15
N ASP A 36 -6.72 -13.49 -0.53
CA ASP A 36 -7.19 -13.38 -1.92
C ASP A 36 -7.82 -12.01 -2.25
N GLY A 37 -7.68 -11.02 -1.35
CA GLY A 37 -8.17 -9.66 -1.58
C GLY A 37 -8.27 -8.83 -0.32
N LEU A 38 -8.38 -7.51 -0.51
CA LEU A 38 -8.46 -6.51 0.55
C LEU A 38 -9.82 -5.78 0.59
N SER A 39 -10.81 -6.24 -0.18
CA SER A 39 -12.09 -5.55 -0.33
C SER A 39 -12.84 -5.35 0.98
N SER A 40 -12.79 -6.33 1.89
CA SER A 40 -13.41 -6.22 3.21
C SER A 40 -12.84 -5.08 4.07
N LEU A 41 -11.63 -4.57 3.78
CA LEU A 41 -11.07 -3.43 4.49
C LEU A 41 -11.86 -2.15 4.27
N GLY A 42 -12.57 -1.99 3.14
CA GLY A 42 -13.39 -0.80 2.89
C GLY A 42 -14.47 -0.56 3.95
N GLN A 43 -14.87 -1.59 4.70
CA GLN A 43 -15.83 -1.45 5.81
C GLN A 43 -15.22 -0.82 7.07
N LEU A 44 -13.89 -0.72 7.17
CA LEU A 44 -13.17 -0.15 8.31
C LEU A 44 -12.94 1.36 8.12
N THR A 45 -14.04 2.10 7.97
CA THR A 45 -14.03 3.53 7.58
C THR A 45 -13.34 4.45 8.59
N SER A 46 -13.14 4.01 9.83
CA SER A 46 -12.35 4.72 10.85
C SER A 46 -10.83 4.60 10.67
N LEU A 47 -10.34 3.82 9.70
CA LEU A 47 -8.91 3.64 9.48
C LEU A 47 -8.25 4.95 9.03
N THR A 48 -7.19 5.29 9.75
CA THR A 48 -6.27 6.40 9.43
C THR A 48 -4.93 5.89 8.93
N ARG A 49 -4.58 4.64 9.30
CA ARG A 49 -3.32 4.00 8.95
C ARG A 49 -3.52 2.54 8.57
N LEU A 50 -3.02 2.16 7.40
CA LEU A 50 -3.03 0.78 6.91
C LEU A 50 -1.66 0.39 6.40
N VAL A 51 -1.13 -0.69 6.96
CA VAL A 51 0.03 -1.40 6.42
C VAL A 51 -0.42 -2.82 6.07
N CYS A 52 -0.31 -3.21 4.80
CA CYS A 52 -0.64 -4.56 4.38
C CYS A 52 0.30 -5.05 3.29
N GLY A 53 0.99 -6.16 3.53
CA GLY A 53 1.85 -6.71 2.49
C GLY A 53 2.82 -7.80 2.93
N GLY A 54 3.75 -8.11 2.02
CA GLY A 54 4.80 -9.10 2.22
C GLY A 54 6.09 -8.50 2.77
N SER A 55 7.10 -9.36 2.95
CA SER A 55 8.47 -8.90 3.16
C SER A 55 9.03 -8.28 1.88
N ILE A 56 9.77 -7.17 2.00
CA ILE A 56 10.44 -6.52 0.86
C ILE A 56 11.56 -7.42 0.29
N ASP A 57 12.18 -8.23 1.15
CA ASP A 57 13.31 -9.10 0.80
C ASP A 57 12.87 -10.48 0.26
N SER A 58 11.57 -10.71 0.06
CA SER A 58 11.05 -12.00 -0.40
C SER A 58 10.48 -11.90 -1.81
N ASP A 59 10.72 -12.94 -2.61
CA ASP A 59 10.06 -13.10 -3.92
C ASP A 59 8.53 -13.35 -3.80
N ARG A 60 8.03 -13.62 -2.58
CA ARG A 60 6.60 -13.82 -2.32
C ARG A 60 5.89 -12.48 -2.17
N ASN A 61 5.20 -12.09 -3.24
CA ASN A 61 4.34 -10.91 -3.21
C ASN A 61 2.90 -11.25 -2.82
N VAL A 62 2.27 -10.38 -2.05
CA VAL A 62 0.80 -10.38 -1.88
C VAL A 62 0.18 -9.79 -3.14
N LYS A 63 -0.69 -10.54 -3.82
CA LYS A 63 -1.35 -10.08 -5.04
C LYS A 63 -2.59 -9.27 -4.66
N ILE A 64 -2.67 -8.04 -5.16
CA ILE A 64 -3.83 -7.17 -4.98
C ILE A 64 -4.43 -6.95 -6.36
N ARG A 65 -5.70 -7.35 -6.55
CA ARG A 65 -6.35 -7.24 -7.87
C ARG A 65 -6.57 -5.79 -8.27
N SER A 66 -7.21 -5.01 -7.40
CA SER A 66 -7.43 -3.57 -7.57
C SER A 66 -7.37 -2.84 -6.22
N LEU A 67 -7.35 -1.51 -6.28
CA LEU A 67 -7.37 -0.62 -5.11
C LEU A 67 -8.75 -0.01 -4.84
N ASP A 68 -9.81 -0.43 -5.53
CA ASP A 68 -11.14 0.21 -5.42
C ASP A 68 -11.69 0.29 -3.99
N TRP A 69 -11.32 -0.66 -3.15
CA TRP A 69 -11.72 -0.75 -1.74
C TRP A 69 -11.21 0.40 -0.87
N VAL A 70 -10.21 1.16 -1.34
CA VAL A 70 -9.72 2.34 -0.61
C VAL A 70 -10.73 3.49 -0.62
N ARG A 71 -11.66 3.54 -1.59
CA ARG A 71 -12.64 4.63 -1.76
C ARG A 71 -13.49 4.88 -0.51
N ASP A 72 -13.78 3.80 0.21
CA ASP A 72 -14.60 3.86 1.42
C ASP A 72 -13.80 4.32 2.66
N LEU A 73 -12.46 4.40 2.55
CA LEU A 73 -11.54 4.79 3.62
C LEU A 73 -11.21 6.29 3.58
N SER A 74 -12.23 7.14 3.67
CA SER A 74 -12.10 8.59 3.52
C SER A 74 -11.15 9.26 4.53
N GLY A 75 -10.94 8.65 5.70
CA GLY A 75 -10.00 9.13 6.73
C GLY A 75 -8.58 8.59 6.62
N LEU A 76 -8.26 7.80 5.57
CA LEU A 76 -6.97 7.13 5.45
C LEU A 76 -5.86 8.13 5.12
N ALA A 77 -4.96 8.35 6.07
CA ALA A 77 -3.83 9.25 5.94
C ALA A 77 -2.52 8.55 5.53
N GLU A 78 -2.37 7.28 5.89
CA GLU A 78 -1.19 6.48 5.59
C GLU A 78 -1.57 5.12 5.01
N LEU A 79 -1.11 4.85 3.79
CA LEU A 79 -1.24 3.57 3.11
C LEU A 79 0.14 3.02 2.74
N ARG A 80 0.48 1.85 3.28
CA ARG A 80 1.70 1.12 2.92
C ARG A 80 1.39 -0.27 2.41
N LEU A 81 1.90 -0.58 1.23
CA LEU A 81 1.72 -1.87 0.56
C LEU A 81 3.06 -2.58 0.25
N PRO A 82 3.95 -2.80 1.24
CA PRO A 82 5.27 -3.38 1.00
C PRO A 82 5.17 -4.82 0.46
N GLY A 83 6.08 -5.24 -0.42
CA GLY A 83 6.07 -6.63 -0.93
C GLY A 83 4.74 -7.03 -1.57
N THR A 84 4.01 -6.09 -2.18
CA THR A 84 2.77 -6.36 -2.91
C THR A 84 2.99 -6.36 -4.42
N ARG A 85 2.02 -6.92 -5.14
CA ARG A 85 1.92 -6.83 -6.59
C ARG A 85 0.49 -6.48 -6.96
N LEU A 86 0.31 -5.26 -7.43
CA LEU A 86 -0.92 -4.81 -8.07
C LEU A 86 -1.07 -5.48 -9.44
N ILE A 87 -2.22 -6.10 -9.68
CA ILE A 87 -2.56 -6.69 -10.98
C ILE A 87 -3.11 -5.60 -11.89
N ASP A 88 -4.13 -4.87 -11.41
CA ASP A 88 -4.51 -3.59 -11.99
C ASP A 88 -3.57 -2.51 -11.48
N SER A 89 -2.87 -1.86 -12.41
CA SER A 89 -1.88 -0.83 -12.11
C SER A 89 -2.45 0.59 -12.10
N ASP A 90 -3.77 0.76 -12.24
CA ASP A 90 -4.38 2.07 -12.08
C ASP A 90 -4.30 2.56 -10.62
N LEU A 91 -3.66 3.70 -10.42
CA LEU A 91 -3.50 4.35 -9.11
C LEU A 91 -4.41 5.57 -8.96
N SER A 92 -5.20 5.92 -9.99
CA SER A 92 -6.03 7.12 -9.99
C SER A 92 -7.02 7.17 -8.83
N VAL A 93 -7.52 6.01 -8.37
CA VAL A 93 -8.40 5.89 -7.21
C VAL A 93 -7.80 6.45 -5.92
N LEU A 94 -6.46 6.45 -5.78
CA LEU A 94 -5.79 7.01 -4.60
C LEU A 94 -5.86 8.55 -4.56
N LEU A 95 -6.15 9.21 -5.68
CA LEU A 95 -6.39 10.66 -5.72
C LEU A 95 -7.75 11.04 -5.13
N GLU A 96 -8.67 10.08 -5.00
CA GLU A 96 -9.98 10.29 -4.39
C GLU A 96 -9.91 10.31 -2.85
N LEU A 97 -8.75 9.97 -2.26
CA LEU A 97 -8.54 9.96 -0.81
C LEU A 97 -8.09 11.34 -0.31
N PRO A 98 -8.97 12.12 0.35
CA PRO A 98 -8.69 13.51 0.68
C PRO A 98 -7.60 13.67 1.73
N GLU A 99 -7.47 12.70 2.64
CA GLU A 99 -6.53 12.76 3.77
C GLU A 99 -5.20 12.05 3.49
N LEU A 100 -5.01 11.42 2.32
CA LEU A 100 -3.83 10.59 2.07
C LEU A 100 -2.56 11.44 1.93
N LEU A 101 -1.66 11.30 2.90
CA LEU A 101 -0.39 12.03 2.99
C LEU A 101 0.82 11.12 2.76
N ILE A 102 0.75 9.88 3.23
CA ILE A 102 1.85 8.93 3.15
C ILE A 102 1.39 7.73 2.31
N LEU A 103 2.07 7.53 1.18
CA LEU A 103 1.88 6.36 0.33
C LEU A 103 3.22 5.66 0.17
N VAL A 104 3.24 4.35 0.43
CA VAL A 104 4.39 3.50 0.17
C VAL A 104 3.96 2.36 -0.73
N LEU A 105 4.47 2.36 -1.95
CA LEU A 105 4.24 1.32 -2.95
C LEU A 105 5.57 0.68 -3.35
N PRO A 106 5.57 -0.61 -3.74
CA PRO A 106 6.74 -1.22 -4.33
C PRO A 106 7.16 -0.46 -5.60
N LEU A 107 8.45 -0.25 -5.83
CA LEU A 107 8.90 0.44 -7.04
C LEU A 107 8.72 -0.47 -8.27
N ARG A 108 7.65 -0.26 -9.04
CA ARG A 108 7.27 -1.06 -10.22
C ARG A 108 7.12 -0.19 -11.47
N ARG A 109 7.70 -0.64 -12.57
CA ARG A 109 7.62 0.04 -13.87
C ARG A 109 6.18 0.24 -14.39
N SER A 110 5.26 -0.65 -14.04
CA SER A 110 3.88 -0.66 -14.55
C SER A 110 3.10 0.62 -14.26
N TYR A 111 3.31 1.23 -13.10
CA TYR A 111 2.63 2.47 -12.69
C TYR A 111 3.58 3.64 -12.44
N ARG A 112 4.89 3.47 -12.69
CA ARG A 112 5.88 4.53 -12.48
C ARG A 112 5.47 5.84 -13.16
N LYS A 113 4.98 5.79 -14.40
CA LYS A 113 4.52 6.99 -15.12
C LYS A 113 3.40 7.73 -14.38
N GLN A 114 2.43 7.00 -13.84
CA GLN A 114 1.32 7.59 -13.07
C GLN A 114 1.83 8.25 -11.79
N VAL A 115 2.79 7.62 -11.10
CA VAL A 115 3.39 8.19 -9.88
C VAL A 115 3.97 9.59 -10.15
N PHE A 116 4.79 9.74 -11.18
CA PHE A 116 5.35 11.05 -11.53
C PHE A 116 4.30 12.05 -12.04
N GLN A 117 3.27 11.57 -12.76
CA GLN A 117 2.16 12.42 -13.19
C GLN A 117 1.39 13.01 -11.98
N PHE A 118 1.10 12.16 -10.99
CA PHE A 118 0.29 12.52 -9.83
C PHE A 118 1.08 13.23 -8.73
N ALA A 119 2.41 13.10 -8.72
CA ALA A 119 3.29 13.76 -7.76
C ALA A 119 3.14 15.29 -7.74
N SER A 120 2.76 15.90 -8.87
CA SER A 120 2.54 17.35 -8.96
C SER A 120 1.32 17.84 -8.17
N SER A 121 0.34 16.97 -7.90
CA SER A 121 -0.95 17.32 -7.29
C SER A 121 -1.22 16.57 -5.98
N SER A 122 -0.34 15.67 -5.57
CA SER A 122 -0.53 14.85 -4.36
C SER A 122 0.79 14.63 -3.64
N ALA A 123 0.84 15.03 -2.36
CA ALA A 123 2.00 14.85 -1.50
C ALA A 123 2.36 13.36 -1.32
N ALA A 124 1.35 12.49 -1.25
CA ALA A 124 1.54 11.06 -1.15
C ALA A 124 2.28 10.48 -2.37
N PHE A 125 1.88 10.88 -3.59
CA PHE A 125 2.58 10.47 -4.81
C PHE A 125 3.95 11.12 -4.96
N ALA A 126 4.13 12.36 -4.49
CA ALA A 126 5.44 13.01 -4.46
C ALA A 126 6.44 12.23 -3.59
N GLY A 127 6.00 11.66 -2.47
CA GLY A 127 6.80 10.75 -1.66
C GLY A 127 7.29 9.53 -2.45
N VAL A 128 6.39 8.84 -3.14
CA VAL A 128 6.77 7.66 -3.95
C VAL A 128 7.66 8.04 -5.14
N ALA A 129 7.46 9.22 -5.74
CA ALA A 129 8.33 9.71 -6.80
C ALA A 129 9.78 9.91 -6.31
N LYS A 130 9.94 10.46 -5.11
CA LYS A 130 11.25 10.60 -4.46
C LYS A 130 11.91 9.23 -4.23
N ASP A 131 11.16 8.22 -3.79
CA ASP A 131 11.70 6.86 -3.62
C ASP A 131 12.22 6.28 -4.95
N TYR A 132 11.58 6.59 -6.08
CA TYR A 132 12.09 6.22 -7.41
C TYR A 132 13.39 6.93 -7.76
N GLU A 133 13.48 8.23 -7.49
CA GLU A 133 14.67 9.05 -7.76
C GLU A 133 15.87 8.54 -6.94
N GLU A 134 15.68 8.32 -5.63
CA GLU A 134 16.71 7.76 -4.75
C GLU A 134 17.20 6.38 -5.24
N CYS A 135 16.28 5.54 -5.70
CA CYS A 135 16.62 4.23 -6.26
C CYS A 135 17.42 4.35 -7.58
N ASP A 136 17.05 5.30 -8.45
CA ASP A 136 17.77 5.53 -9.70
C ASP A 136 19.18 6.09 -9.46
N ASP A 137 19.32 7.02 -8.52
CA ASP A 137 20.61 7.60 -8.11
C ASP A 137 21.55 6.51 -7.56
N TYR A 138 21.06 5.67 -6.64
CA TYR A 138 21.81 4.54 -6.10
C TYR A 138 22.26 3.57 -7.21
N LEU A 139 21.38 3.28 -8.17
CA LEU A 139 21.72 2.41 -9.31
C LEU A 139 22.72 3.06 -10.28
N ALA A 140 22.76 4.39 -10.38
CA ALA A 140 23.74 5.12 -11.17
C ALA A 140 25.13 5.07 -10.50
N GLU A 141 25.21 5.28 -9.18
CA GLU A 141 26.45 5.22 -8.41
C GLU A 141 27.14 3.85 -8.52
N ILE A 142 26.37 2.76 -8.41
CA ILE A 142 26.90 1.40 -8.55
C ILE A 142 27.49 1.15 -9.95
N LYS A 143 26.88 1.71 -11.00
CA LYS A 143 27.34 1.53 -12.39
C LYS A 143 28.61 2.31 -12.69
N VAL A 144 28.78 3.50 -12.10
CA VAL A 144 29.99 4.32 -12.26
C VAL A 144 31.18 3.72 -11.48
N SER A 145 30.91 2.94 -10.44
CA SER A 145 31.93 2.29 -9.59
C SER A 145 32.43 0.93 -10.12
N ARG A 146 31.99 0.50 -11.31
CA ARG A 146 32.40 -0.76 -11.99
C ARG A 146 33.15 -0.45 -13.28
#